data_AF-A0A7L4RCA6-F1
#
_entry.id   AF-A0A7L4RCA6-F1
#
_cell.length_a   1.000
_cell.length_b   1.000
_cell.length_c   1.000
_cell.angle_alpha   90.00
_cell.angle_beta   90.00
_cell.angle_gamma   90.00
#
_symmetry.space_group_name_H-M   'P 1'
#
loop_
_entity.id
_entity.type
_entity.pdbx_description
1 polymer ?
#
loop_
_entity_poly.entity_id
_entity_poly.type
_entity_poly.pdbx_seq_one_letter_code
_entity_poly.pdbx_strand_id
1 'polypeptide(L)'
;MENHARSNILYGVFATIVLVLIGSFAYHFIEGWGWVDSAYFAATTLTTVGFGDFHPTHDLSKIFTIFYVFAGISVVFYTVTKAGAYSVEHRLRFHGLLHKKEKKK
;
A
#
# COMPACT_ATOMS: atom_id res chain seq x y z
N MET A 1 12.88 -16.74 -10.58
CA MET A 1 11.61 -15.99 -10.70
C MET A 1 11.03 -15.60 -9.34
N GLU A 2 11.02 -16.49 -8.35
CA GLU A 2 10.42 -16.23 -7.02
C GLU A 2 11.08 -15.05 -6.25
N ASN A 3 12.41 -14.90 -6.30
CA ASN A 3 13.11 -13.77 -5.66
C ASN A 3 12.74 -12.41 -6.26
N HIS A 4 12.47 -12.34 -7.58
CA HIS A 4 12.08 -11.08 -8.23
C HIS A 4 10.66 -10.65 -7.84
N ALA A 5 9.72 -11.60 -7.74
CA ALA A 5 8.36 -11.30 -7.30
C ALA A 5 8.34 -10.79 -5.84
N ARG A 6 9.09 -11.46 -4.94
CA ARG A 6 9.22 -11.03 -3.54
C ARG A 6 9.88 -9.65 -3.42
N SER A 7 10.95 -9.40 -4.17
CA SER A 7 11.65 -8.11 -4.18
C SER A 7 10.74 -6.96 -4.63
N ASN A 8 9.98 -7.15 -5.72
CA ASN A 8 9.04 -6.13 -6.21
C ASN A 8 7.92 -5.80 -5.22
N ILE A 9 7.40 -6.81 -4.51
CA ILE A 9 6.40 -6.59 -3.44
C ILE A 9 7.04 -5.81 -2.29
N LEU A 10 8.27 -6.15 -1.91
CA LEU A 10 8.99 -5.45 -0.84
C LEU A 10 9.22 -3.97 -1.19
N TYR A 11 9.65 -3.68 -2.43
CA TYR A 11 9.79 -2.31 -2.91
C TYR A 11 8.45 -1.55 -2.92
N GLY A 12 7.35 -2.22 -3.31
CA GLY A 12 6.02 -1.63 -3.27
C GLY A 12 5.58 -1.27 -1.84
N VAL A 13 5.74 -2.20 -0.89
CA VAL A 13 5.44 -1.95 0.52
C VAL A 13 6.31 -0.83 1.09
N PHE A 14 7.61 -0.84 0.78
CA PHE A 14 8.52 0.22 1.20
C PHE A 14 8.10 1.59 0.65
N ALA A 15 7.74 1.66 -0.64
CA ALA A 15 7.24 2.89 -1.26
C ALA A 15 5.94 3.38 -0.60
N THR A 16 5.00 2.48 -0.26
CA THR A 16 3.79 2.84 0.49
C THR A 16 4.14 3.42 1.86
N ILE A 17 5.07 2.81 2.61
CA ILE A 17 5.50 3.34 3.91
C ILE A 17 6.11 4.73 3.76
N VAL A 18 6.96 4.94 2.75
CA VAL A 18 7.55 6.26 2.45
C VAL A 18 6.46 7.28 2.13
N LEU A 19 5.46 6.92 1.32
CA LEU A 19 4.33 7.81 1.03
C LEU A 19 3.50 8.13 2.27
N VAL A 20 3.24 7.16 3.16
CA VAL A 20 2.57 7.43 4.45
C VAL A 20 3.39 8.42 5.26
N LEU A 21 4.71 8.25 5.37
CA LEU A 21 5.57 9.17 6.10
C LEU A 21 5.54 10.58 5.49
N ILE A 22 5.68 10.71 4.16
CA ILE A 22 5.61 12.00 3.48
C ILE A 22 4.26 12.69 3.74
N GLY A 23 3.16 11.94 3.60
CA GLY A 23 1.82 12.44 3.92
C GLY A 23 1.70 12.87 5.38
N SER A 24 2.16 12.04 6.30
CA SER A 24 2.14 12.32 7.75
C SER A 24 2.86 13.62 8.09
N PHE A 25 4.06 13.82 7.55
CA PHE A 25 4.82 15.04 7.72
C PHE A 25 4.06 16.24 7.13
N ALA A 26 3.58 16.15 5.89
CA ALA A 26 2.85 17.24 5.25
C ALA A 26 1.61 17.65 6.05
N TYR A 27 0.78 16.70 6.47
CA TYR A 27 -0.44 16.99 7.25
C TYR A 27 -0.12 17.51 8.65
N HIS A 28 0.90 16.97 9.33
CA HIS A 28 1.31 17.47 10.64
C HIS A 28 1.71 18.95 10.57
N PHE A 29 2.50 19.35 9.57
CA PHE A 29 2.98 20.73 9.46
C PHE A 29 1.95 21.71 8.88
N ILE A 30 1.07 21.25 7.98
CA ILE A 30 0.10 22.13 7.31
C ILE A 30 -1.20 22.25 8.12
N GLU A 31 -1.70 21.14 8.68
CA GLU A 31 -2.96 21.10 9.43
C GLU A 31 -2.77 21.16 10.95
N GLY A 32 -1.54 20.96 11.45
CA GLY A 32 -1.26 20.95 12.89
C GLY A 32 -1.80 19.73 13.64
N TRP A 33 -2.23 18.68 12.92
CA TRP A 33 -2.73 17.44 13.53
C TRP A 33 -1.64 16.67 14.26
N GLY A 34 -2.02 15.81 15.22
CA GLY A 34 -1.07 14.91 15.86
C GLY A 34 -0.35 14.00 14.85
N TRP A 35 0.84 13.50 15.20
CA TRP A 35 1.59 12.58 14.33
C TRP A 35 0.81 11.32 13.96
N VAL A 36 0.09 10.75 14.94
CA VAL A 36 -0.72 9.55 14.75
C VAL A 36 -1.93 9.85 13.86
N ASP A 37 -2.62 10.96 14.10
CA ASP A 37 -3.79 11.37 13.30
C ASP A 37 -3.39 11.67 11.84
N SER A 38 -2.23 12.31 11.67
CA SER A 38 -1.66 12.60 10.35
C SER A 38 -1.28 11.34 9.59
N ALA A 39 -0.66 10.36 10.26
CA ALA A 39 -0.33 9.06 9.68
C ALA A 39 -1.58 8.22 9.37
N TYR A 40 -2.57 8.28 10.25
CA TYR A 40 -3.87 7.66 10.05
C TYR A 40 -4.59 8.24 8.83
N PHE A 41 -4.67 9.57 8.70
CA PHE A 41 -5.29 10.22 7.54
C PHE A 41 -4.52 9.89 6.24
N ALA A 42 -3.19 9.95 6.26
CA ALA A 42 -2.37 9.59 5.11
C ALA A 42 -2.61 8.13 4.67
N ALA A 43 -2.63 7.18 5.61
CA ALA A 43 -2.83 5.77 5.32
C ALA A 43 -4.25 5.46 4.82
N THR A 44 -5.29 6.01 5.47
CA THR A 44 -6.69 5.82 5.06
C THR A 44 -7.00 6.45 3.71
N THR A 45 -6.34 7.56 3.38
CA THR A 45 -6.39 8.21 2.07
C THR A 45 -5.74 7.34 0.99
N LEU A 46 -4.53 6.84 1.22
CA LEU A 46 -3.82 5.96 0.27
C LEU A 46 -4.55 4.64 0.00
N THR A 47 -5.17 4.08 1.04
CA THR A 47 -5.93 2.84 0.95
C THR A 47 -7.34 3.04 0.44
N THR A 48 -7.73 4.28 0.11
CA THR A 48 -9.07 4.67 -0.36
C THR A 48 -10.20 4.35 0.62
N VAL A 49 -9.87 4.13 1.90
CA VAL A 49 -10.86 3.89 2.96
C VAL A 49 -11.60 5.18 3.29
N GLY A 50 -10.84 6.26 3.53
CA GLY A 50 -11.37 7.64 3.64
C GLY A 50 -12.57 7.80 4.57
N PHE A 51 -12.42 7.51 5.87
CA PHE A 51 -13.52 7.60 6.85
C PHE A 51 -14.16 9.00 6.96
N GLY A 52 -13.43 10.07 6.63
CA GLY A 52 -13.93 11.44 6.60
C GLY A 52 -14.00 12.14 7.96
N ASP A 53 -13.51 11.50 9.00
CA ASP A 53 -13.31 12.04 10.35
C ASP A 53 -12.24 13.14 10.38
N PHE A 54 -11.17 12.97 9.60
CA PHE A 54 -10.18 14.00 9.29
C PHE A 54 -10.28 14.41 7.82
N HIS A 55 -10.14 15.70 7.55
CA HIS A 55 -10.13 16.23 6.18
C HIS A 55 -9.32 17.54 6.11
N PRO A 56 -8.55 17.74 5.03
CA PRO A 56 -7.71 18.93 4.88
C PRO A 56 -8.56 20.21 4.86
N THR A 57 -8.28 21.11 5.79
CA THR A 57 -8.99 22.39 5.93
C THR A 57 -8.31 23.50 5.12
N HIS A 58 -6.98 23.47 5.03
CA HIS A 58 -6.18 24.43 4.29
C HIS A 58 -6.17 24.14 2.77
N ASP A 59 -6.06 25.19 1.95
CA ASP A 59 -6.03 25.01 0.50
C ASP A 59 -4.75 24.31 0.03
N LEU A 60 -3.64 24.54 0.73
CA LEU A 60 -2.36 23.88 0.44
C LEU A 60 -2.43 22.35 0.67
N SER A 61 -3.02 21.92 1.78
CA SER A 61 -3.17 20.49 2.10
C SER A 61 -4.18 19.81 1.16
N LYS A 62 -5.22 20.51 0.70
CA LYS A 62 -6.13 20.00 -0.35
C LYS A 62 -5.38 19.75 -1.66
N ILE A 63 -4.62 20.74 -2.14
CA ILE A 63 -3.82 20.61 -3.37
C ILE A 63 -2.80 19.48 -3.22
N PHE A 64 -2.09 19.41 -2.09
CA PHE A 64 -1.19 18.30 -1.78
C PHE A 64 -1.91 16.96 -1.85
N THR A 65 -3.09 16.85 -1.22
CA THR A 65 -3.89 15.60 -1.18
C THR A 65 -4.28 15.14 -2.59
N ILE A 66 -4.62 16.06 -3.49
CA ILE A 66 -4.93 15.73 -4.89
C ILE A 66 -3.75 14.99 -5.53
N PHE A 67 -2.55 15.58 -5.50
CA PHE A 67 -1.35 14.94 -6.07
C PHE A 67 -0.95 13.66 -5.33
N TYR A 68 -1.08 13.68 -4.01
CA TYR A 68 -0.75 12.56 -3.14
C TYR A 68 -1.57 11.31 -3.48
N VAL A 69 -2.87 11.47 -3.71
CA VAL A 69 -3.78 10.37 -4.06
C VAL A 69 -3.41 9.75 -5.41
N PHE A 70 -3.07 10.56 -6.42
CA PHE A 70 -2.67 10.03 -7.74
C PHE A 70 -1.39 9.17 -7.66
N ALA A 71 -0.38 9.64 -6.92
CA ALA A 71 0.85 8.88 -6.69
C ALA A 71 0.57 7.61 -5.85
N GLY A 72 -0.24 7.78 -4.81
CA GLY A 72 -0.59 6.77 -3.84
C GLY A 72 -1.34 5.56 -4.39
N ILE A 73 -2.45 5.82 -5.07
CA ILE A 73 -3.30 4.77 -5.64
C ILE A 73 -2.49 3.89 -6.60
N SER A 74 -1.64 4.49 -7.42
CA SER A 74 -0.81 3.76 -8.39
C SER A 74 0.12 2.75 -7.70
N VAL A 75 0.79 3.16 -6.61
CA VAL A 75 1.72 2.31 -5.85
C VAL A 75 0.97 1.21 -5.08
N VAL A 76 -0.14 1.56 -4.43
CA VAL A 76 -0.95 0.59 -3.67
C VAL A 76 -1.54 -0.46 -4.61
N PHE A 77 -2.13 -0.02 -5.73
CA PHE A 77 -2.72 -0.91 -6.72
C PHE A 77 -1.69 -1.88 -7.32
N TYR A 78 -0.50 -1.39 -7.66
CA TYR A 78 0.61 -2.22 -8.13
C TYR A 78 1.01 -3.28 -7.09
N THR A 79 1.17 -2.87 -5.84
CA THR A 79 1.60 -3.74 -4.74
C THR A 79 0.58 -4.83 -4.45
N VAL A 80 -0.70 -4.47 -4.37
CA VAL A 80 -1.82 -5.42 -4.16
C VAL A 80 -1.91 -6.42 -5.31
N THR A 81 -1.80 -5.96 -6.56
CA THR A 81 -1.84 -6.85 -7.74
C THR A 81 -0.72 -7.89 -7.70
N LYS A 82 0.51 -7.47 -7.37
CA LYS A 82 1.66 -8.38 -7.27
C LYS A 82 1.53 -9.35 -6.09
N ALA A 83 1.07 -8.86 -4.94
CA ALA A 83 0.83 -9.70 -3.76
C ALA A 83 -0.27 -10.75 -4.01
N GLY A 84 -1.35 -10.36 -4.68
CA GLY A 84 -2.42 -11.27 -5.09
C GLY A 84 -1.93 -12.35 -6.05
N ALA A 85 -1.21 -11.96 -7.11
CA ALA A 85 -0.61 -12.90 -8.05
C ALA A 85 0.35 -13.88 -7.37
N TYR A 86 1.19 -13.39 -6.45
CA TYR A 86 2.09 -14.23 -5.66
C TYR A 86 1.32 -15.24 -4.79
N SER A 87 0.23 -14.81 -4.15
CA SER A 87 -0.61 -15.66 -3.29
C SER A 87 -1.27 -16.81 -4.07
N VAL A 88 -1.73 -16.53 -5.30
CA VAL A 88 -2.30 -17.54 -6.20
C VAL A 88 -1.24 -18.51 -6.70
N GLU A 89 -0.09 -18.00 -7.18
CA GLU A 89 1.00 -18.86 -7.66
C GLU A 89 1.49 -19.80 -6.55
N HIS A 90 1.60 -19.29 -5.31
CA HIS A 90 2.00 -20.09 -4.16
C HIS A 90 1.02 -21.23 -3.90
N ARG A 91 -0.30 -20.96 -3.97
CA ARG A 91 -1.35 -21.98 -3.79
C ARG A 91 -1.31 -23.07 -4.87
N LEU A 92 -1.09 -22.69 -6.13
CA LEU A 92 -1.01 -23.63 -7.25
C LEU A 92 0.22 -24.53 -7.15
N ARG A 93 1.37 -23.97 -6.75
CA ARG A 93 2.59 -24.75 -6.49
C ARG A 93 2.38 -25.78 -5.40
N PHE A 94 1.73 -25.40 -4.30
CA PHE A 94 1.40 -26.36 -3.24
C PHE A 94 0.50 -27.51 -3.73
N HIS A 95 -0.58 -27.21 -4.45
CA HIS A 95 -1.46 -28.26 -4.99
C HIS A 95 -0.73 -29.18 -5.98
N GLY A 96 0.12 -28.66 -6.85
CA GLY A 96 0.93 -29.46 -7.77
C GLY A 96 1.93 -30.39 -7.06
N LEU A 97 2.48 -29.95 -5.92
CA LEU A 97 3.38 -30.76 -5.11
C LEU A 97 2.67 -31.91 -4.40
N LEU A 98 1.40 -31.74 -4.01
CA LEU A 98 0.60 -32.81 -3.40
C LEU A 98 0.31 -33.93 -4.40
N HIS A 99 -0.15 -33.61 -5.61
CA HIS A 99 -0.40 -34.63 -6.64
C HIS A 99 0.87 -35.35 -7.11
N LYS A 100 2.03 -34.69 -7.08
CA LYS A 100 3.31 -35.34 -7.41
C LYS A 100 3.74 -36.35 -6.33
N LYS A 101 3.37 -36.13 -5.06
CA LYS A 101 3.62 -37.09 -3.97
C LYS A 101 2.70 -38.31 -4.05
N GLU A 102 1.43 -38.14 -4.43
CA GLU A 102 0.51 -39.27 -4.63
C GLU A 102 0.95 -40.20 -5.76
N LYS A 103 1.36 -39.66 -6.93
CA LYS A 103 1.81 -40.49 -8.06
C LYS A 103 3.14 -41.22 -7.85
N LYS A 104 3.85 -40.95 -6.75
CA LYS A 104 5.15 -41.55 -6.43
C LYS A 104 5.08 -42.65 -5.36
N LYS A 105 3.88 -42.90 -4.81
CA LYS A 105 3.55 -44.07 -4.00
C LYS A 105 2.89 -45.12 -4.88
#